data_AF-A0A9N9MS68-F1
#
_entry.id   AF-A0A9N9MS68-F1
#
_cell.length_a   1.000
_cell.length_b   1.000
_cell.length_c   1.000
_cell.angle_alpha   90.00
_cell.angle_beta   90.00
_cell.angle_gamma   90.00
#
_symmetry.space_group_name_H-M   'P 1'
#
loop_
_entity.id
_entity.type
_entity.pdbx_description
1 polymer ?
#
loop_
_entity_poly.entity_id
_entity_poly.type
_entity_poly.pdbx_seq_one_letter_code
_entity_poly.pdbx_strand_id
1 'polypeptide(L)'
;MCDVFMNILDETCAILETYKGRDKVIRTLCYLSRLLGELQSDSELQKKFNIFGSSMSGTRTTLRLFDDILVLRNNLQYGFGKNEPDKYMAILGITSNLIDQCYLPVEKISWLAKHRLLTGINNSKWETASSACWVTTSYLTILKTIRYLYLLEKHKECLDQVPSISPEKLHCLKTYHLLTLCRAFMDFTHAVNTLPPGFLWSSQLKSWTVSLIGTTSSVLGLYLILYKKWLK
;
A
#
# COMPACT_ATOMS: atom_id res chain seq x y z
N MET A 1 -19.40 -25.08 -13.42
CA MET A 1 -18.04 -25.21 -12.82
C MET A 1 -16.98 -24.63 -13.75
N CYS A 2 -17.00 -24.92 -15.06
CA CYS A 2 -16.16 -24.23 -16.05
C CYS A 2 -16.33 -22.71 -16.05
N ASP A 3 -17.55 -22.18 -15.99
CA ASP A 3 -17.79 -20.73 -16.06
C ASP A 3 -17.21 -19.97 -14.85
N VAL A 4 -17.30 -20.56 -13.66
CA VAL A 4 -16.72 -19.98 -12.43
C VAL A 4 -15.19 -19.97 -12.52
N PHE A 5 -14.60 -21.06 -13.01
CA PHE A 5 -13.15 -21.13 -13.19
C PHE A 5 -12.67 -20.10 -14.23
N MET A 6 -13.34 -20.00 -15.38
CA MET A 6 -13.00 -19.02 -16.42
C MET A 6 -13.11 -17.58 -15.91
N ASN A 7 -14.17 -17.25 -15.17
CA ASN A 7 -14.32 -15.93 -14.55
C ASN A 7 -13.18 -15.60 -13.57
N ILE A 8 -12.77 -16.56 -12.73
CA ILE A 8 -11.64 -16.37 -11.79
C ILE A 8 -10.33 -16.18 -12.57
N LEU A 9 -10.13 -16.96 -13.63
CA LEU A 9 -8.95 -16.87 -14.49
C LEU A 9 -8.88 -15.50 -15.15
N ASP A 10 -9.96 -15.03 -15.77
CA ASP A 10 -10.03 -13.74 -16.44
C ASP A 10 -9.78 -12.57 -15.48
N GLU A 11 -10.36 -12.62 -14.27
CA GLU A 11 -10.10 -11.60 -13.24
C GLU A 11 -8.63 -11.62 -12.78
N THR A 12 -8.04 -12.80 -12.63
CA THR A 12 -6.63 -12.95 -12.26
C THR A 12 -5.72 -12.37 -13.35
N CYS A 13 -5.99 -12.69 -14.62
CA CYS A 13 -5.29 -12.13 -15.77
C CYS A 13 -5.40 -10.61 -15.79
N ALA A 14 -6.61 -10.06 -15.64
CA ALA A 14 -6.84 -8.62 -15.63
C ALA A 14 -6.10 -7.91 -14.48
N ILE A 15 -5.95 -8.54 -13.31
CA ILE A 15 -5.10 -8.01 -12.23
C ILE A 15 -3.64 -8.02 -12.68
N LEU A 16 -3.15 -9.15 -13.17
CA LEU A 16 -1.75 -9.36 -13.55
C LEU A 16 -1.32 -8.53 -14.76
N GLU A 17 -2.23 -8.07 -15.62
CA GLU A 17 -1.88 -7.17 -16.73
C GLU A 17 -1.49 -5.76 -16.26
N THR A 18 -1.91 -5.37 -15.06
CA THR A 18 -1.63 -4.02 -14.53
C THR A 18 -0.38 -4.00 -13.65
N TYR A 19 0.40 -2.92 -13.73
CA TYR A 19 1.54 -2.70 -12.83
C TYR A 19 1.15 -2.80 -11.33
N LYS A 20 0.07 -2.10 -10.95
CA LYS A 20 -0.44 -2.10 -9.56
C LYS A 20 -0.92 -3.47 -9.11
N GLY A 21 -1.56 -4.24 -9.99
CA GLY A 21 -1.99 -5.59 -9.70
C GLY A 21 -0.80 -6.54 -9.50
N ARG A 22 0.20 -6.49 -10.38
CA ARG A 22 1.47 -7.24 -10.19
C ARG A 22 2.15 -6.91 -8.87
N ASP A 23 2.32 -5.62 -8.54
CA ASP A 23 2.92 -5.23 -7.23
C ASP A 23 2.13 -5.84 -6.06
N LYS A 24 0.79 -5.81 -6.10
CA LYS A 24 -0.04 -6.42 -5.05
C LYS A 24 0.09 -7.92 -4.96
N VAL A 25 0.12 -8.63 -6.10
CA VAL A 25 0.34 -10.08 -6.10
C VAL A 25 1.73 -10.42 -5.53
N ILE A 26 2.78 -9.73 -5.98
CA ILE A 26 4.14 -9.95 -5.48
C ILE A 26 4.22 -9.61 -3.98
N ARG A 27 3.53 -8.56 -3.52
CA ARG A 27 3.44 -8.20 -2.09
C ARG A 27 2.77 -9.29 -1.28
N THR A 28 1.65 -9.84 -1.77
CA THR A 28 0.95 -10.94 -1.11
C THR A 28 1.84 -12.17 -1.02
N LEU A 29 2.50 -12.57 -2.12
CA LEU A 29 3.45 -13.68 -2.14
C LEU A 29 4.60 -13.47 -1.16
N CYS A 30 5.15 -12.26 -1.07
CA CYS A 30 6.21 -11.89 -0.15
C CYS A 30 5.83 -12.13 1.32
N TYR A 31 4.69 -11.59 1.76
CA TYR A 31 4.31 -11.69 3.17
C TYR A 31 3.73 -13.05 3.52
N LEU A 32 2.98 -13.66 2.59
CA LEU A 32 2.45 -15.01 2.78
C LEU A 32 3.57 -16.03 2.93
N SER A 33 4.62 -15.95 2.09
CA SER A 33 5.75 -16.87 2.22
C SER A 33 6.49 -16.67 3.53
N ARG A 34 6.71 -15.41 3.97
CA ARG A 34 7.33 -15.13 5.28
C ARG A 34 6.50 -15.69 6.43
N LEU A 35 5.18 -15.48 6.40
CA LEU A 35 4.26 -16.03 7.41
C LEU A 35 4.31 -17.55 7.43
N LEU A 36 4.23 -18.20 6.26
CA LEU A 36 4.33 -19.65 6.17
C LEU A 36 5.66 -20.16 6.72
N GLY A 37 6.78 -19.48 6.42
CA GLY A 37 8.11 -19.80 6.93
C GLY A 37 8.23 -19.65 8.45
N GLU A 38 7.58 -18.66 9.05
CA GLU A 38 7.56 -18.46 10.50
C GLU A 38 6.70 -19.48 11.26
N LEU A 39 5.73 -20.09 10.57
CA LEU A 39 4.89 -21.17 11.10
C LEU A 39 5.51 -22.56 10.90
N GLN A 40 6.60 -22.68 10.12
CA GLN A 40 7.28 -23.97 9.95
C GLN A 40 8.18 -24.30 11.15
N SER A 41 8.07 -25.55 11.61
CA SER A 41 9.01 -26.13 12.59
C SER A 41 10.31 -26.61 11.93
N ASP A 42 10.28 -26.95 10.64
CA ASP A 42 11.45 -27.37 9.89
C ASP A 42 12.30 -26.16 9.45
N SER A 43 13.55 -26.14 9.91
CA SER A 43 14.52 -25.09 9.60
C SER A 43 14.81 -24.97 8.10
N GLU A 44 14.81 -26.07 7.34
CA GLU A 44 15.11 -26.03 5.90
C GLU A 44 13.96 -25.39 5.13
N LEU A 45 12.71 -25.80 5.40
CA LEU A 45 11.52 -25.18 4.80
C LEU A 45 11.38 -23.71 5.19
N GLN A 46 11.61 -23.36 6.45
CA GLN A 46 11.62 -21.97 6.90
C GLN A 46 12.60 -21.11 6.08
N LYS A 47 13.83 -21.60 5.87
CA LYS A 47 14.83 -20.89 5.05
C LYS A 47 14.36 -20.71 3.61
N LYS A 48 13.79 -21.75 2.99
CA LYS A 48 13.27 -21.68 1.61
C LYS A 48 12.17 -20.61 1.46
N PHE A 49 11.22 -20.59 2.39
CA PHE A 49 10.16 -19.58 2.42
C PHE A 49 10.69 -18.15 2.61
N ASN A 50 11.69 -17.97 3.47
CA ASN A 50 12.33 -16.68 3.71
C ASN A 50 13.13 -16.18 2.50
N ILE A 51 13.82 -17.06 1.80
CA ILE A 51 14.52 -16.74 0.54
C ILE A 51 13.50 -16.28 -0.50
N PHE A 52 12.43 -17.05 -0.73
CA PHE A 52 11.38 -16.68 -1.68
C PHE A 52 10.75 -15.33 -1.33
N GLY A 53 10.39 -15.10 -0.06
CA GLY A 53 9.80 -13.84 0.38
C GLY A 53 10.74 -12.65 0.21
N SER A 54 12.03 -12.84 0.49
CA SER A 54 13.04 -11.80 0.29
C SER A 54 13.25 -11.47 -1.19
N SER A 55 13.23 -12.48 -2.07
CA SER A 55 13.26 -12.26 -3.52
C SER A 55 12.05 -11.47 -4.00
N MET A 56 10.83 -11.81 -3.56
CA MET A 56 9.62 -11.03 -3.91
C MET A 56 9.70 -9.58 -3.41
N SER A 57 10.18 -9.36 -2.18
CA SER A 57 10.42 -8.03 -1.62
C SER A 57 11.43 -7.22 -2.45
N GLY A 58 12.53 -7.87 -2.85
CA GLY A 58 13.56 -7.32 -3.72
C GLY A 58 12.99 -6.89 -5.07
N THR A 59 12.23 -7.77 -5.74
CA THR A 59 11.56 -7.49 -7.01
C THR A 59 10.70 -6.23 -6.93
N ARG A 60 9.90 -6.07 -5.87
CA ARG A 60 9.06 -4.87 -5.69
C ARG A 60 9.88 -3.60 -5.56
N THR A 61 11.05 -3.68 -4.92
CA THR A 61 11.93 -2.52 -4.76
C THR A 61 12.60 -2.16 -6.08
N THR A 62 13.01 -3.15 -6.86
CA THR A 62 13.54 -2.94 -8.21
C THR A 62 12.49 -2.36 -9.17
N LEU A 63 11.25 -2.82 -9.11
CA LEU A 63 10.15 -2.28 -9.92
C LEU A 63 9.86 -0.80 -9.61
N ARG A 64 9.94 -0.40 -8.33
CA ARG A 64 9.73 0.99 -7.89
C ARG A 64 10.78 1.98 -8.42
N LEU A 65 11.93 1.50 -8.90
CA LEU A 65 12.93 2.37 -9.55
C LEU A 65 12.41 3.07 -10.81
N PHE A 66 11.30 2.58 -11.39
CA PHE A 66 10.66 3.13 -12.57
C PHE A 66 9.47 4.07 -12.25
N ASP A 67 9.17 4.30 -10.97
CA ASP A 67 7.96 5.02 -10.58
C ASP A 67 8.05 6.56 -10.70
N ASP A 68 9.23 7.14 -10.88
CA ASP A 68 9.43 8.60 -10.82
C ASP A 68 8.63 9.35 -11.87
N ILE A 69 8.63 8.85 -13.11
CA ILE A 69 7.88 9.47 -14.21
C ILE A 69 6.37 9.34 -13.94
N LEU A 70 5.94 8.22 -13.35
CA LEU A 70 4.54 7.98 -13.00
C LEU A 70 4.09 8.93 -11.89
N VAL A 71 4.90 9.09 -10.83
CA VAL A 71 4.61 10.01 -9.73
C VAL A 71 4.66 11.46 -10.21
N LEU A 72 5.62 11.84 -11.05
CA LEU A 72 5.68 13.18 -11.64
C LEU A 72 4.41 13.48 -12.46
N ARG A 73 3.99 12.56 -13.33
CA ARG A 73 2.74 12.70 -14.08
C ARG A 73 1.54 12.87 -13.14
N ASN A 74 1.43 12.04 -12.11
CA ASN A 74 0.35 12.13 -11.14
C ASN A 74 0.34 13.48 -10.42
N ASN A 75 1.50 13.98 -10.02
CA ASN A 75 1.66 15.26 -9.35
C ASN A 75 1.23 16.43 -10.25
N LEU A 76 1.64 16.41 -11.52
CA LEU A 76 1.23 17.42 -12.51
C LEU A 76 -0.28 17.39 -12.79
N GLN A 77 -0.88 16.20 -12.90
CA GLN A 77 -2.33 16.05 -13.08
C GLN A 77 -3.12 16.47 -11.84
N TYR A 78 -2.59 16.22 -10.65
CA TYR A 78 -3.20 16.62 -9.39
C TYR A 78 -3.16 18.14 -9.19
N GLY A 79 -2.05 18.78 -9.60
CA GLY A 79 -1.83 20.21 -9.44
C GLY A 79 -1.91 20.64 -7.98
N PHE A 80 -2.68 21.69 -7.71
CA PHE A 80 -2.88 22.24 -6.36
C PHE A 80 -4.17 21.75 -5.68
N GLY A 81 -4.67 20.56 -6.03
CA GLY A 81 -5.85 19.97 -5.38
C GLY A 81 -7.17 20.69 -5.68
N LYS A 82 -7.28 21.34 -6.85
CA LYS A 82 -8.49 22.10 -7.24
C LYS A 82 -9.76 21.24 -7.33
N ASN A 83 -9.61 19.93 -7.54
CA ASN A 83 -10.70 18.97 -7.68
C ASN A 83 -11.07 18.29 -6.35
N GLU A 84 -10.46 18.68 -5.23
CA GLU A 84 -10.76 18.12 -3.92
C GLU A 84 -12.02 18.76 -3.31
N PRO A 85 -12.77 18.02 -2.49
CA PRO A 85 -14.03 18.50 -1.92
C PRO A 85 -13.82 19.64 -0.91
N ASP A 86 -12.64 19.76 -0.31
CA ASP A 86 -12.29 20.88 0.56
C ASP A 86 -10.77 21.16 0.58
N LYS A 87 -10.42 22.31 1.18
CA LYS A 87 -9.02 22.75 1.32
C LYS A 87 -8.17 21.79 2.15
N TYR A 88 -8.75 21.08 3.11
CA TYR A 88 -8.01 20.18 3.99
C TYR A 88 -7.57 18.93 3.22
N MET A 89 -8.46 18.35 2.42
CA MET A 89 -8.16 17.27 1.48
C MET A 89 -7.11 17.69 0.46
N ALA A 90 -7.19 18.90 -0.09
CA ALA A 90 -6.18 19.45 -0.98
C ALA A 90 -4.79 19.55 -0.32
N ILE A 91 -4.71 20.06 0.91
CA ILE A 91 -3.43 20.16 1.64
C ILE A 91 -2.85 18.78 1.93
N LEU A 92 -3.67 17.83 2.42
CA LEU A 92 -3.22 16.45 2.63
C LEU A 92 -2.77 15.82 1.31
N GLY A 93 -3.52 16.08 0.24
CA GLY A 93 -3.24 15.71 -1.15
C GLY A 93 -1.85 16.07 -1.60
N ILE A 94 -1.60 17.38 -1.66
CA ILE A 94 -0.33 17.99 -2.04
C ILE A 94 0.80 17.47 -1.16
N THR A 95 0.59 17.43 0.16
CA THR A 95 1.62 16.97 1.11
C THR A 95 2.03 15.52 0.84
N SER A 96 1.09 14.59 0.64
CA SER A 96 1.46 13.20 0.31
C SER A 96 2.20 13.12 -1.03
N ASN A 97 1.73 13.85 -2.04
CA ASN A 97 2.34 13.84 -3.37
C ASN A 97 3.80 14.33 -3.33
N LEU A 98 4.09 15.34 -2.50
CA LEU A 98 5.45 15.83 -2.26
C LEU A 98 6.31 14.79 -1.55
N ILE A 99 5.78 14.14 -0.51
CA ILE A 99 6.50 13.08 0.22
C ILE A 99 6.79 11.90 -0.70
N ASP A 100 5.81 11.47 -1.51
CA ASP A 100 5.97 10.38 -2.46
C ASP A 100 7.02 10.73 -3.53
N GLN A 101 7.07 11.98 -3.99
CA GLN A 101 8.12 12.46 -4.91
C GLN A 101 9.51 12.44 -4.29
N CYS A 102 9.63 12.77 -3.00
CA CYS A 102 10.89 12.75 -2.25
C CYS A 102 11.31 11.32 -1.85
N TYR A 103 10.35 10.44 -1.61
CA TYR A 103 10.58 9.05 -1.22
C TYR A 103 11.33 8.27 -2.31
N LEU A 104 10.98 8.45 -3.58
CA LEU A 104 11.59 7.72 -4.69
C LEU A 104 13.11 7.92 -4.82
N PRO A 105 13.68 9.15 -4.84
CA PRO A 105 15.13 9.31 -4.87
C PRO A 105 15.82 8.79 -3.60
N VAL A 106 15.19 8.93 -2.42
CA VAL A 106 15.71 8.38 -1.16
C VAL A 106 15.81 6.85 -1.24
N GLU A 107 14.74 6.20 -1.72
CA GLU A 107 14.71 4.74 -1.90
C GLU A 107 15.72 4.28 -2.96
N LYS A 108 15.88 5.02 -4.06
CA LYS A 108 16.89 4.72 -5.09
C LYS A 108 18.30 4.74 -4.52
N ILE A 109 18.64 5.76 -3.73
CA ILE A 109 19.97 5.85 -3.11
C ILE A 109 20.19 4.69 -2.14
N SER A 110 19.19 4.35 -1.32
CA SER A 110 19.25 3.17 -0.45
C SER A 110 19.43 1.87 -1.25
N TRP A 111 18.70 1.69 -2.35
CA TRP A 111 18.83 0.52 -3.21
C TRP A 111 20.22 0.42 -3.85
N LEU A 112 20.76 1.53 -4.37
CA LEU A 112 22.10 1.58 -4.97
C LEU A 112 23.20 1.29 -3.94
N ALA A 113 23.09 1.88 -2.73
CA ALA A 113 24.01 1.65 -1.63
C ALA A 113 23.97 0.18 -1.16
N LYS A 114 22.77 -0.41 -1.06
CA LYS A 114 22.59 -1.83 -0.69
C LYS A 114 23.26 -2.79 -1.66
N HIS A 115 23.25 -2.48 -2.96
CA HIS A 115 23.92 -3.28 -3.99
C HIS A 115 25.38 -2.89 -4.24
N ARG A 116 25.96 -2.03 -3.39
CA ARG A 116 27.36 -1.57 -3.48
C ARG A 116 27.72 -0.88 -4.80
N LEU A 117 26.72 -0.30 -5.47
CA LEU A 117 26.92 0.49 -6.69
C LEU A 117 27.41 1.92 -6.39
N LEU A 118 27.19 2.39 -5.16
CA LEU A 118 27.73 3.65 -4.63
C LEU A 118 28.71 3.34 -3.49
N THR A 119 29.91 3.89 -3.56
CA THR A 119 30.93 3.78 -2.51
C THR A 119 30.83 4.96 -1.55
N GLY A 120 31.11 4.73 -0.26
CA GLY A 120 31.17 5.79 0.76
C GLY A 120 29.82 6.26 1.34
N ILE A 121 28.70 5.68 0.92
CA ILE A 121 27.36 6.05 1.42
C ILE A 121 26.90 5.10 2.53
N ASN A 122 26.40 5.68 3.64
CA ASN A 122 25.80 4.91 4.72
C ASN A 122 24.36 4.50 4.38
N ASN A 123 24.17 3.25 3.93
CA ASN A 123 22.84 2.72 3.57
C ASN A 123 21.82 2.81 4.72
N SER A 124 22.23 2.61 5.98
CA SER A 124 21.31 2.59 7.12
C SER A 124 20.56 3.92 7.30
N LYS A 125 21.23 5.05 7.01
CA LYS A 125 20.59 6.37 7.05
C LYS A 125 19.51 6.53 5.97
N TRP A 126 19.80 6.10 4.75
CA TRP A 126 18.87 6.18 3.62
C TRP A 126 17.70 5.21 3.76
N GLU A 127 17.96 4.01 4.28
CA GLU A 127 16.93 3.03 4.63
C GLU A 127 15.99 3.58 5.70
N THR A 128 16.54 4.20 6.75
CA THR A 128 15.74 4.86 7.80
C THR A 128 14.92 6.02 7.24
N ALA A 129 15.50 6.85 6.37
CA ALA A 129 14.78 7.95 5.72
C ALA A 129 13.65 7.45 4.82
N SER A 130 13.88 6.36 4.07
CA SER A 130 12.86 5.69 3.25
C SER A 130 11.71 5.17 4.11
N SER A 131 12.01 4.46 5.20
CA SER A 131 11.01 3.99 6.18
C SER A 131 10.24 5.15 6.81
N ALA A 132 10.91 6.26 7.15
CA ALA A 132 10.25 7.45 7.70
C ALA A 132 9.25 8.06 6.71
N CYS A 133 9.64 8.22 5.43
CA CYS A 133 8.74 8.68 4.38
C CYS A 133 7.53 7.74 4.25
N TRP A 134 7.75 6.42 4.28
CA TRP A 134 6.67 5.45 4.19
C TRP A 134 5.69 5.53 5.37
N VAL A 135 6.20 5.71 6.60
CA VAL A 135 5.38 5.95 7.79
C VAL A 135 4.55 7.22 7.62
N THR A 136 5.15 8.31 7.16
CA THR A 136 4.44 9.59 6.97
C THR A 136 3.35 9.48 5.90
N THR A 137 3.64 8.92 4.73
CA THR A 137 2.62 8.72 3.68
C THR A 137 1.49 7.80 4.16
N SER A 138 1.80 6.75 4.94
CA SER A 138 0.79 5.86 5.50
C SER A 138 -0.13 6.59 6.49
N TYR A 139 0.44 7.45 7.35
CA TYR A 139 -0.34 8.30 8.26
C TYR A 139 -1.25 9.28 7.51
N LEU A 140 -0.73 9.96 6.48
CA LEU A 140 -1.53 10.87 5.65
C LEU A 140 -2.67 10.14 4.93
N THR A 141 -2.45 8.89 4.53
CA THR A 141 -3.50 8.04 3.92
C THR A 141 -4.65 7.77 4.90
N ILE A 142 -4.33 7.52 6.17
CA ILE A 142 -5.35 7.37 7.23
C ILE A 142 -6.15 8.67 7.37
N LEU A 143 -5.49 9.82 7.50
CA LEU A 143 -6.15 11.13 7.64
C LEU A 143 -7.07 11.44 6.46
N LYS A 144 -6.59 11.22 5.22
CA LYS A 144 -7.40 11.40 4.00
C LYS A 144 -8.63 10.49 4.00
N THR A 145 -8.46 9.23 4.37
CA THR A 145 -9.57 8.25 4.35
C THR A 145 -10.61 8.57 5.41
N ILE A 146 -10.19 8.97 6.61
CA ILE A 146 -11.09 9.42 7.68
C ILE A 146 -11.83 10.69 7.25
N ARG A 147 -11.13 11.68 6.69
CA ARG A 147 -11.76 12.92 6.20
C ARG A 147 -12.79 12.64 5.11
N TYR A 148 -12.45 11.76 4.17
CA TYR A 148 -13.37 11.36 3.12
C TYR A 148 -14.63 10.70 3.68
N LEU A 149 -14.48 9.76 4.63
CA LEU A 149 -15.62 9.12 5.31
C LEU A 149 -16.50 10.14 6.05
N TYR A 150 -15.88 11.10 6.76
CA TYR A 150 -16.59 12.17 7.44
C TYR A 150 -17.38 13.05 6.45
N LEU A 151 -16.78 13.45 5.34
CA LEU A 151 -17.45 14.24 4.30
C LEU A 151 -18.59 13.47 3.65
N LEU A 152 -18.40 12.16 3.43
CA LEU A 152 -19.42 11.28 2.85
C LEU A 152 -20.63 11.15 3.78
N GLU A 153 -20.42 11.08 5.10
CA GLU A 153 -21.52 11.07 6.06
C GLU A 153 -22.24 12.42 6.12
N LYS A 154 -21.47 13.52 6.15
CA LYS A 154 -22.02 14.87 6.23
C LYS A 154 -22.90 15.23 5.03
N HIS A 155 -22.54 14.80 3.83
CA HIS A 155 -23.28 15.12 2.60
C HIS A 155 -24.27 14.03 2.19
N LYS A 156 -24.51 13.02 3.04
CA LYS A 156 -25.44 11.92 2.77
C LYS A 156 -26.82 12.44 2.37
N GLU A 157 -27.37 13.39 3.14
CA GLU A 157 -28.71 13.95 2.90
C GLU A 157 -28.81 14.68 1.56
N CYS A 158 -27.73 15.31 1.10
CA CYS A 158 -27.66 15.96 -0.21
C CYS A 158 -27.51 14.94 -1.36
N LEU A 159 -26.82 13.82 -1.10
CA LEU A 159 -26.64 12.74 -2.07
C LEU A 159 -27.93 11.94 -2.27
N ASP A 160 -28.72 11.74 -1.21
CA ASP A 160 -30.01 11.06 -1.25
C ASP A 160 -31.05 11.80 -2.11
N GLN A 161 -30.86 13.11 -2.33
CA GLN A 161 -31.70 13.94 -3.21
C GLN A 161 -31.30 13.86 -4.69
N VAL A 162 -30.15 13.26 -5.02
CA VAL A 162 -29.69 13.11 -6.40
C VAL A 162 -30.19 11.75 -6.94
N PRO A 163 -31.11 11.74 -7.92
CA PRO A 163 -31.76 10.50 -8.40
C PRO A 163 -30.80 9.50 -9.08
N SER A 164 -29.53 9.84 -9.29
CA SER A 164 -28.52 8.98 -9.91
C SER A 164 -27.75 8.09 -8.94
N ILE A 165 -27.87 8.29 -7.62
CA ILE A 165 -27.11 7.52 -6.62
C ILE A 165 -28.06 6.60 -5.86
N SER A 166 -28.05 5.31 -6.22
CA SER A 166 -28.76 4.27 -5.45
C SER A 166 -28.20 4.20 -4.02
N PRO A 167 -29.07 4.08 -2.99
CA PRO A 167 -28.64 3.92 -1.59
C PRO A 167 -27.72 2.72 -1.38
N GLU A 168 -27.87 1.66 -2.19
CA GLU A 168 -26.98 0.49 -2.18
C GLU A 168 -25.56 0.85 -2.61
N LYS A 169 -25.41 1.69 -3.64
CA LYS A 169 -24.10 2.14 -4.15
C LYS A 169 -23.37 2.99 -3.10
N LEU A 170 -24.11 3.82 -2.37
CA LEU A 170 -23.56 4.59 -1.26
C LEU A 170 -23.08 3.69 -0.11
N HIS A 171 -23.84 2.66 0.24
CA HIS A 171 -23.43 1.69 1.24
C HIS A 171 -22.15 0.94 0.84
N CYS A 172 -22.09 0.44 -0.41
CA CYS A 172 -20.90 -0.22 -0.94
C CYS A 172 -19.67 0.72 -0.95
N LEU A 173 -19.85 2.00 -1.29
CA LEU A 173 -18.79 3.00 -1.23
C LEU A 173 -18.28 3.20 0.21
N LYS A 174 -19.19 3.33 1.19
CA LYS A 174 -18.81 3.42 2.61
C LYS A 174 -18.01 2.19 3.05
N THR A 175 -18.47 0.99 2.73
CA THR A 175 -17.78 -0.27 3.03
C THR A 175 -16.39 -0.31 2.39
N TYR A 176 -16.25 0.10 1.13
CA TYR A 176 -14.96 0.19 0.46
C TYR A 176 -13.97 1.10 1.21
N HIS A 177 -14.42 2.28 1.66
CA HIS A 177 -13.57 3.22 2.37
C HIS A 177 -13.23 2.75 3.80
N LEU A 178 -14.16 2.07 4.49
CA LEU A 178 -13.88 1.44 5.79
C LEU A 178 -12.83 0.33 5.68
N LEU A 179 -12.96 -0.54 4.68
CA LEU A 179 -11.96 -1.58 4.41
C LEU A 179 -10.60 -0.98 4.01
N THR A 180 -10.61 0.12 3.24
CA THR A 180 -9.40 0.87 2.91
C THR A 180 -8.76 1.47 4.16
N LEU A 181 -9.54 1.97 5.11
CA LEU A 181 -9.06 2.49 6.39
C LEU A 181 -8.44 1.40 7.25
N CYS A 182 -9.12 0.25 7.41
CA CYS A 182 -8.56 -0.92 8.12
C CYS A 182 -7.23 -1.36 7.52
N ARG A 183 -7.15 -1.40 6.18
CA ARG A 183 -5.88 -1.69 5.49
C ARG A 183 -4.81 -0.64 5.78
N ALA A 184 -5.16 0.64 5.75
CA ALA A 184 -4.23 1.73 6.00
C ALA A 184 -3.65 1.66 7.43
N PHE A 185 -4.47 1.31 8.43
CA PHE A 185 -3.97 1.07 9.79
C PHE A 185 -3.00 -0.11 9.85
N MET A 186 -3.30 -1.23 9.19
CA MET A 186 -2.36 -2.37 9.11
C MET A 186 -1.04 -1.97 8.44
N ASP A 187 -1.11 -1.26 7.31
CA ASP A 187 0.07 -0.77 6.60
C ASP A 187 0.88 0.22 7.47
N PHE A 188 0.22 1.11 8.23
CA PHE A 188 0.86 2.04 9.16
C PHE A 188 1.53 1.32 10.33
N THR A 189 0.86 0.36 10.97
CA THR A 189 1.44 -0.45 12.05
C THR A 189 2.69 -1.19 11.59
N HIS A 190 2.62 -1.77 10.39
CA HIS A 190 3.77 -2.42 9.77
C HIS A 190 4.89 -1.43 9.46
N ALA A 191 4.59 -0.28 8.86
CA ALA A 191 5.57 0.75 8.52
C ALA A 191 6.31 1.28 9.76
N VAL A 192 5.59 1.59 10.84
CA VAL A 192 6.20 2.06 12.11
C VAL A 192 7.17 1.01 12.67
N ASN A 193 6.83 -0.28 12.57
CA ASN A 193 7.72 -1.34 13.04
C ASN A 193 9.03 -1.44 12.24
N THR A 194 9.10 -0.91 11.02
CA THR A 194 10.34 -0.88 10.21
C THR A 194 11.34 0.22 10.59
N LEU A 195 10.95 1.13 11.48
CA LEU A 195 11.87 2.16 12.00
C LEU A 195 12.85 1.58 13.03
N PRO A 196 14.02 2.22 13.21
CA PRO A 196 14.94 1.87 14.29
C PRO A 196 14.29 2.05 15.67
N PRO A 197 14.77 1.33 16.70
CA PRO A 197 14.21 1.40 18.05
C PRO A 197 14.23 2.84 18.60
N GLY A 198 13.17 3.21 19.32
CA GLY A 198 13.04 4.52 19.97
C GLY A 198 11.87 5.38 19.46
N PHE A 199 11.11 4.92 18.45
CA PHE A 199 9.94 5.63 17.94
C PHE A 199 8.68 4.75 17.99
N LEU A 200 7.72 5.08 18.88
CA LEU A 200 6.50 4.28 19.10
C LEU A 200 6.83 2.79 19.38
N TRP A 201 6.26 1.85 18.61
CA TRP A 201 6.51 0.41 18.68
C TRP A 201 7.54 -0.06 17.64
N SER A 202 8.40 0.83 17.14
CA SER A 202 9.47 0.52 16.20
C SER A 202 10.30 -0.69 16.64
N SER A 203 10.48 -1.68 15.77
CA SER A 203 11.28 -2.89 16.05
C SER A 203 10.82 -3.73 17.26
N GLN A 204 9.61 -3.52 17.78
CA GLN A 204 9.09 -4.26 18.95
C GLN A 204 8.20 -5.46 18.58
N LEU A 205 7.64 -5.49 17.37
CA LEU A 205 6.75 -6.57 16.95
C LEU A 205 7.54 -7.84 16.60
N LYS A 206 7.01 -9.00 17.00
CA LYS A 206 7.54 -10.30 16.60
C LYS A 206 7.40 -10.48 15.08
N SER A 207 8.38 -11.16 14.47
CA SER A 207 8.43 -11.38 13.02
C SER A 207 7.12 -11.99 12.47
N TRP A 208 6.59 -13.02 13.13
CA TRP A 208 5.30 -13.64 12.76
C TRP A 208 4.12 -12.67 12.72
N THR A 209 4.07 -11.74 13.67
CA THR A 209 3.01 -10.72 13.73
C THR A 209 3.13 -9.75 12.56
N VAL A 210 4.37 -9.35 12.23
CA VAL A 210 4.65 -8.46 11.09
C VAL A 210 4.24 -9.13 9.78
N SER A 211 4.60 -10.40 9.57
CA SER A 211 4.21 -11.15 8.37
C SER A 211 2.71 -11.41 8.31
N LEU A 212 2.05 -11.65 9.44
CA LEU A 212 0.59 -11.79 9.50
C LEU A 212 -0.11 -10.48 9.09
N ILE A 213 0.27 -9.35 9.70
CA ILE A 213 -0.27 -8.02 9.34
C ILE A 213 -0.02 -7.72 7.85
N GLY A 214 1.19 -7.97 7.37
CA GLY A 214 1.56 -7.79 5.97
C GLY A 214 0.73 -8.67 5.02
N THR A 215 0.48 -9.93 5.40
CA THR A 215 -0.34 -10.87 4.61
C THR A 215 -1.79 -10.41 4.56
N THR A 216 -2.40 -10.14 5.72
CA THR A 216 -3.79 -9.69 5.82
C THR A 216 -4.02 -8.38 5.07
N SER A 217 -3.12 -7.40 5.21
CA SER A 217 -3.17 -6.16 4.43
C SER A 217 -3.05 -6.40 2.92
N SER A 218 -2.24 -7.36 2.50
CA SER A 218 -2.02 -7.66 1.07
C SER A 218 -3.21 -8.35 0.44
N VAL A 219 -3.79 -9.33 1.13
CA VAL A 219 -5.04 -9.99 0.73
C VAL A 219 -6.18 -8.99 0.66
N LEU A 220 -6.34 -8.15 1.70
CA LEU A 220 -7.35 -7.09 1.70
C LEU A 220 -7.11 -6.09 0.55
N GLY A 221 -5.85 -5.82 0.20
CA GLY A 221 -5.49 -4.99 -0.94
C GLY A 221 -5.90 -5.58 -2.29
N LEU A 222 -5.76 -6.89 -2.48
CA LEU A 222 -6.25 -7.59 -3.68
C LEU A 222 -7.78 -7.59 -3.73
N TYR A 223 -8.43 -7.88 -2.61
CA TYR A 223 -9.88 -7.81 -2.49
C TYR A 223 -10.42 -6.42 -2.87
N LEU A 224 -9.80 -5.35 -2.37
CA LEU A 224 -10.20 -3.98 -2.69
C LEU A 224 -10.04 -3.63 -4.19
N ILE A 225 -9.12 -4.27 -4.92
CA ILE A 225 -9.00 -4.08 -6.38
C ILE A 225 -10.24 -4.68 -7.08
N LEU A 226 -10.62 -5.90 -6.72
CA LEU A 226 -11.80 -6.58 -7.26
C LEU A 226 -13.09 -5.84 -6.86
N TYR A 227 -13.21 -5.50 -5.58
CA TYR A 227 -14.37 -4.78 -5.05
C TYR A 227 -14.58 -3.42 -5.75
N LYS A 228 -13.48 -2.70 -6.04
CA LYS A 228 -13.57 -1.44 -6.78
C LYS A 228 -14.06 -1.62 -8.22
N LYS A 229 -13.75 -2.75 -8.88
CA LYS A 229 -14.31 -3.04 -10.21
C LYS A 229 -15.81 -3.25 -10.12
N TRP A 230 -16.28 -3.99 -9.12
CA TRP A 230 -17.71 -4.25 -8.90
C TRP A 230 -18.51 -2.99 -8.53
N LEU A 231 -17.85 -1.96 -7.97
CA LEU A 231 -18.48 -0.69 -7.60
C LEU A 231 -18.72 0.25 -8.81
N LYS A 232 -17.99 0.06 -9.91
CA LYS A 232 -18.10 0.90 -11.11
C LYS A 232 -19.33 0.51 -11.91
#